data_AF-K3XDM9-F1
#
_entry.id   AF-K3XDM9-F1
#
_cell.length_a   1.000
_cell.length_b   1.000
_cell.length_c   1.000
_cell.angle_alpha   90.00
_cell.angle_beta   90.00
_cell.angle_gamma   90.00
#
_symmetry.space_group_name_H-M   'P 1'
#
loop_
_entity.id
_entity.type
_entity.pdbx_description
1 polymer ?
#
loop_
_entity_poly.entity_id
_entity_poly.type
_entity_poly.pdbx_seq_one_letter_code
_entity_poly.pdbx_strand_id
1 'polypeptide(L)'
;MSRGDNQLPRICFDDEFRVRVLEKETIAHTQELEQESNQFATKLEEFHDIIKGVLEVLEGQAKRIEREKLKAIGQRNRVDSEVENRNRQKQMLESLIKEKQTELERYDLQHQSLTKIADEQQALIDKLSNNEA
;
A
#
# COMPACT_ATOMS: atom_id res chain seq x y z
N MET A 1 -10.71 35.71 56.66
CA MET A 1 -11.67 36.66 56.04
C MET A 1 -11.61 37.95 56.82
N SER A 2 -10.59 38.78 56.56
CA SER A 2 -10.57 40.16 57.06
C SER A 2 -11.43 41.00 56.11
N ARG A 3 -12.25 41.86 56.68
CA ARG A 3 -13.15 42.77 55.97
C ARG A 3 -12.34 43.57 54.96
N GLY A 4 -12.71 43.46 53.68
CA GLY A 4 -12.14 44.31 52.64
C GLY A 4 -12.43 45.76 53.00
N ASP A 5 -11.37 46.55 53.14
CA ASP A 5 -11.47 48.00 53.28
C ASP A 5 -12.34 48.52 52.14
N ASN A 6 -13.48 49.11 52.51
CA ASN A 6 -14.38 49.77 51.59
C ASN A 6 -13.77 51.15 51.24
N GLN A 7 -12.59 51.12 50.64
CA GLN A 7 -11.86 52.32 50.23
C GLN A 7 -12.57 52.88 49.00
N LEU A 8 -13.17 54.06 49.15
CA LEU A 8 -13.77 54.79 48.05
C LEU A 8 -12.75 54.87 46.90
N PRO A 9 -13.15 54.54 45.65
CA PRO A 9 -12.20 54.49 44.54
C PRO A 9 -11.49 55.83 44.41
N ARG A 10 -10.16 55.79 44.28
CA ARG A 10 -9.33 56.99 44.15
C ARG A 10 -9.65 57.66 42.80
N ILE A 11 -10.27 58.83 42.86
CA ILE A 11 -10.63 59.60 41.67
C ILE A 11 -9.44 60.49 41.29
N CYS A 12 -9.01 60.43 40.04
CA CYS A 12 -7.98 61.28 39.46
C CYS A 12 -8.52 62.00 38.21
N PHE A 13 -7.88 63.11 37.84
CA PHE A 13 -8.17 63.79 36.58
C PHE A 13 -7.04 63.47 35.59
N ASP A 14 -7.40 63.16 34.35
CA ASP A 14 -6.41 63.06 33.27
C ASP A 14 -6.03 64.45 32.71
N ASP A 15 -5.08 64.46 31.77
CA ASP A 15 -4.57 65.68 31.13
C ASP A 15 -5.65 66.42 30.31
N GLU A 16 -6.79 65.78 30.05
CA GLU A 16 -7.97 66.37 29.41
C GLU A 16 -9.07 66.73 30.42
N PHE A 17 -8.75 66.80 31.71
CA PHE A 17 -9.66 67.11 32.83
C PHE A 17 -10.84 66.14 32.97
N ARG A 18 -10.72 64.91 32.47
CA ARG A 18 -11.75 63.87 32.61
C ARG A 18 -11.55 63.12 33.92
N VAL A 19 -12.66 62.83 34.57
CA VAL A 19 -12.71 62.04 35.80
C VAL A 19 -12.33 60.59 35.47
N ARG A 20 -11.29 60.07 36.13
CA ARG A 20 -10.82 58.68 36.04
C ARG A 20 -10.72 58.04 37.41
N VAL A 21 -10.76 56.72 37.41
CA VAL A 21 -10.77 55.86 38.61
C VAL A 21 -9.47 55.07 38.75
N LEU A 22 -8.57 55.21 37.77
CA LEU A 22 -7.28 54.53 37.64
C LEU A 22 -6.25 55.54 37.12
N GLU A 23 -5.02 55.44 37.60
CA GLU A 23 -3.91 56.29 37.17
C GLU A 23 -3.57 56.06 35.69
N LYS A 24 -3.17 57.12 35.00
CA LYS A 24 -2.89 57.11 33.55
C LYS A 24 -1.83 56.05 33.19
N GLU A 25 -0.80 55.91 34.00
CA GLU A 25 0.26 54.92 33.82
C GLU A 25 -0.27 53.48 33.93
N THR A 26 -1.16 53.20 34.89
CA THR A 26 -1.78 51.88 35.05
C THR A 26 -2.66 51.51 33.86
N ILE A 27 -3.39 52.48 33.30
CA ILE A 27 -4.20 52.28 32.08
C ILE A 27 -3.29 51.97 30.88
N ALA A 28 -2.21 52.74 30.70
CA ALA A 28 -1.26 52.52 29.62
C ALA A 28 -0.59 51.13 29.71
N HIS A 29 -0.12 50.74 30.89
CA HIS A 29 0.48 49.41 31.11
C HIS A 29 -0.53 48.28 30.88
N THR A 30 -1.80 48.48 31.25
CA THR A 30 -2.86 47.48 31.02
C THR A 30 -3.14 47.33 29.53
N GLN A 31 -3.14 48.43 28.76
CA GLN A 31 -3.31 48.42 27.30
C GLN A 31 -2.12 47.79 26.57
N GLU A 32 -0.89 48.06 27.01
CA GLU A 32 0.32 47.40 26.49
C GLU A 32 0.27 45.89 26.75
N LEU A 33 -0.10 45.48 27.96
CA LEU A 33 -0.25 44.07 28.31
C LEU A 33 -1.35 43.38 27.48
N GLU A 34 -2.48 44.06 27.26
CA GLU A 34 -3.55 43.57 26.37
C GLU A 34 -3.03 43.38 24.95
N GLN A 35 -2.26 44.35 24.43
CA GLN A 35 -1.69 44.27 23.09
C GLN A 35 -0.68 43.13 22.95
N GLU A 36 0.24 42.97 23.90
CA GLU A 36 1.21 41.86 23.90
C GLU A 36 0.52 40.50 24.03
N SER A 37 -0.51 40.40 24.88
CA SER A 37 -1.29 39.17 25.06
C SER A 37 -2.00 38.78 23.76
N ASN A 38 -2.57 39.75 23.06
CA ASN A 38 -3.21 39.51 21.76
C ASN A 38 -2.19 39.08 20.71
N GLN A 39 -1.03 39.73 20.63
CA GLN A 39 0.05 39.33 19.71
C GLN A 39 0.57 37.92 20.02
N PHE A 40 0.70 37.56 21.29
CA PHE A 40 1.07 36.21 21.71
C PHE A 40 0.04 35.19 21.24
N ALA A 41 -1.25 35.47 21.44
CA ALA A 41 -2.34 34.60 20.98
C ALA A 41 -2.29 34.39 19.46
N THR A 42 -2.11 35.46 18.68
CA THR A 42 -1.97 35.36 17.22
C THR A 42 -0.78 34.49 16.80
N LYS A 43 0.39 34.70 17.40
CA LYS A 43 1.57 33.87 17.10
C LYS A 43 1.38 32.40 17.48
N LEU A 44 0.63 32.13 18.54
CA LEU A 44 0.30 30.78 18.96
C LEU A 44 -0.61 30.08 17.94
N GLU A 45 -1.59 30.82 17.39
CA GLU A 45 -2.46 30.33 16.32
C GLU A 45 -1.67 30.01 15.04
N GLU A 46 -0.81 30.93 14.59
CA GLU A 46 0.06 30.71 13.44
C GLU A 46 0.97 29.48 13.64
N PHE A 47 1.52 29.31 14.84
CA PHE A 47 2.35 28.16 15.17
C PHE A 47 1.55 26.84 15.12
N HIS A 48 0.32 26.82 15.65
CA HIS A 48 -0.56 25.67 15.53
C HIS A 48 -0.86 25.31 14.07
N ASP A 49 -1.12 26.30 13.22
CA ASP A 49 -1.36 26.07 11.80
C ASP A 49 -0.14 25.48 11.08
N ILE A 50 1.07 25.95 11.41
CA ILE A 50 2.31 25.38 10.89
C ILE A 50 2.46 23.91 11.32
N ILE A 51 2.26 23.61 12.61
CA ILE A 51 2.34 22.22 13.11
C ILE A 51 1.33 21.33 12.38
N LYS A 52 0.11 21.82 12.20
CA LYS A 52 -0.94 21.08 11.49
C LYS A 52 -0.51 20.76 10.06
N GLY A 53 0.02 21.74 9.33
CA GLY A 53 0.56 21.52 7.99
C GLY A 53 1.70 20.50 7.96
N VAL A 54 2.61 20.55 8.92
CA VAL A 54 3.71 19.57 9.04
C VAL A 54 3.18 18.16 9.30
N LEU A 55 2.19 18.02 10.20
CA LEU A 55 1.56 16.73 10.50
C LEU A 55 0.86 16.14 9.28
N GLU A 56 0.12 16.95 8.51
CA GLU A 56 -0.54 16.52 7.28
C GLU A 56 0.46 16.01 6.24
N VAL A 57 1.59 16.72 6.07
CA VAL A 57 2.67 16.29 5.17
C VAL A 57 3.30 14.98 5.66
N LEU A 58 3.59 14.86 6.95
CA LEU A 58 4.15 13.64 7.54
C LEU A 58 3.23 12.44 7.36
N GLU A 59 1.92 12.59 7.59
CA GLU A 59 0.95 11.53 7.39
C GLU A 59 0.86 11.12 5.91
N GLY A 60 0.88 12.10 5.00
CA GLY A 60 0.93 11.85 3.57
C GLY A 60 2.17 11.05 3.15
N GLN A 61 3.34 11.38 3.70
CA GLN A 61 4.58 10.66 3.43
C GLN A 61 4.56 9.24 4.02
N ALA A 62 4.08 9.07 5.25
CA ALA A 62 3.95 7.76 5.88
C ALA A 62 3.09 6.80 5.04
N LYS A 63 1.94 7.28 4.53
CA LYS A 63 1.06 6.52 3.62
C LYS A 63 1.77 6.14 2.31
N ARG A 64 2.59 7.03 1.74
CA ARG A 64 3.36 6.75 0.51
C ARG A 64 4.44 5.70 0.77
N ILE A 65 5.18 5.81 1.86
CA ILE A 65 6.23 4.85 2.24
C ILE A 65 5.63 3.46 2.42
N GLU A 66 4.52 3.33 3.15
CA GLU A 66 3.90 2.02 3.39
C GLU A 66 3.39 1.40 2.08
N ARG A 67 2.82 2.21 1.18
CA ARG A 67 2.40 1.74 -0.14
C ARG A 67 3.56 1.18 -0.97
N GLU A 68 4.68 1.90 -1.03
CA GLU A 68 5.84 1.45 -1.81
C GLU A 68 6.54 0.25 -1.16
N LYS A 69 6.58 0.19 0.18
CA LYS A 69 7.05 -0.98 0.92
C LYS A 69 6.23 -2.23 0.58
N LEU A 70 4.90 -2.14 0.59
CA LEU A 70 4.04 -3.27 0.23
C LEU A 70 4.24 -3.72 -1.22
N LYS A 71 4.39 -2.78 -2.16
CA LYS A 71 4.73 -3.10 -3.56
C LYS A 71 6.07 -3.82 -3.67
N ALA A 72 7.10 -3.34 -2.99
CA ALA A 72 8.42 -3.95 -3.00
C ALA A 72 8.40 -5.37 -2.43
N ILE A 73 7.69 -5.59 -1.32
CA ILE A 73 7.48 -6.94 -0.74
C ILE A 73 6.75 -7.84 -1.75
N GLY A 74 5.69 -7.35 -2.38
CA GLY A 74 4.96 -8.12 -3.39
C GLY A 74 5.82 -8.52 -4.59
N GLN A 75 6.65 -7.59 -5.09
CA GLN A 75 7.61 -7.88 -6.16
C GLN A 75 8.65 -8.89 -5.72
N ARG A 76 9.20 -8.77 -4.49
CA ARG A 76 10.15 -9.73 -3.94
C ARG A 76 9.55 -11.13 -3.85
N ASN A 77 8.36 -11.27 -3.28
CA ASN A 77 7.67 -12.56 -3.16
C ASN A 77 7.41 -13.19 -4.53
N ARG A 78 7.10 -12.39 -5.55
CA ARG A 78 6.94 -12.89 -6.92
C ARG A 78 8.26 -13.44 -7.46
N VAL A 79 9.36 -12.71 -7.31
CA VAL A 79 10.69 -13.18 -7.76
C VAL A 79 11.13 -14.42 -6.97
N ASP A 80 10.92 -14.44 -5.66
CA ASP A 80 11.27 -15.57 -4.80
C ASP A 80 10.50 -16.85 -5.22
N SER A 81 9.21 -16.71 -5.59
CA SER A 81 8.38 -17.83 -6.04
C SER A 81 8.52 -18.18 -7.53
N GLU A 82 9.14 -17.35 -8.35
CA GLU A 82 9.31 -17.59 -9.80
C GLU A 82 10.14 -18.85 -10.08
N VAL A 83 11.23 -19.06 -9.34
CA VAL A 83 12.10 -20.22 -9.54
C VAL A 83 11.35 -21.52 -9.21
N GLU A 84 10.63 -21.54 -8.08
CA GLU A 84 9.84 -22.70 -7.67
C GLU A 84 8.70 -22.97 -8.66
N ASN A 85 7.96 -21.94 -9.07
CA ASN A 85 6.88 -22.09 -10.06
C ASN A 85 7.40 -22.60 -11.40
N ARG A 86 8.55 -22.10 -11.87
CA ARG A 86 9.20 -22.55 -13.10
C ARG A 86 9.63 -24.01 -13.00
N ASN A 87 10.21 -24.41 -11.88
CA ASN A 87 10.62 -25.80 -11.65
C ASN A 87 9.40 -26.73 -11.61
N ARG A 88 8.32 -26.33 -10.94
CA ARG A 88 7.06 -27.08 -10.89
C ARG A 88 6.45 -27.24 -12.28
N GLN A 89 6.40 -26.17 -13.07
CA GLN A 89 5.90 -26.22 -14.45
C GLN A 89 6.76 -27.14 -15.33
N LYS A 90 8.09 -27.05 -15.20
CA LYS A 90 9.02 -27.91 -15.93
C LYS A 90 8.79 -29.38 -15.62
N GLN A 91 8.69 -29.74 -14.33
CA GLN A 91 8.42 -31.11 -13.90
C GLN A 91 7.08 -31.64 -14.43
N MET A 92 6.04 -30.80 -14.39
CA MET A 92 4.72 -31.15 -14.92
C MET A 92 4.78 -31.44 -16.43
N LEU A 93 5.49 -30.59 -17.20
CA LEU A 93 5.68 -30.78 -18.63
C LEU A 93 6.51 -32.02 -18.95
N GLU A 94 7.58 -32.28 -18.20
CA GLU A 94 8.40 -33.49 -18.35
C GLU A 94 7.58 -34.77 -18.10
N SER A 95 6.70 -34.76 -17.08
CA SER A 95 5.79 -35.87 -16.82
C SER A 95 4.82 -36.10 -17.99
N LEU A 96 4.24 -35.02 -18.53
CA LEU A 96 3.32 -35.11 -19.66
C LEU A 96 4.02 -35.61 -20.93
N ILE A 97 5.24 -35.14 -21.20
CA ILE A 97 6.05 -35.62 -22.32
C ILE A 97 6.28 -37.13 -22.20
N LYS A 98 6.67 -37.59 -21.00
CA LYS A 98 6.90 -39.02 -20.76
C LYS A 98 5.64 -39.86 -20.97
N GLU A 99 4.50 -39.39 -20.48
CA GLU A 99 3.21 -40.04 -20.70
C GLU A 99 2.89 -40.17 -22.20
N LYS A 100 3.07 -39.09 -22.98
CA LYS A 100 2.84 -39.11 -24.43
C LYS A 100 3.82 -39.97 -25.20
N GLN A 101 5.07 -40.05 -24.77
CA GLN A 101 6.05 -40.97 -25.34
C GLN A 101 5.64 -42.43 -25.12
N THR A 102 5.21 -42.79 -23.91
CA THR A 102 4.72 -44.14 -23.62
C THR A 102 3.45 -44.48 -24.40
N GLU A 103 2.52 -43.54 -24.55
CA GLU A 103 1.35 -43.73 -25.42
C GLU A 103 1.76 -43.99 -26.87
N LEU A 104 2.72 -43.22 -27.39
CA LEU A 104 3.23 -43.37 -28.76
C LEU A 104 3.87 -44.73 -28.97
N GLU A 105 4.77 -45.16 -28.09
CA GLU A 105 5.41 -46.48 -28.14
C GLU A 105 4.39 -47.62 -28.17
N ARG A 106 3.31 -47.48 -27.38
CA ARG A 106 2.20 -48.44 -27.38
C ARG A 106 1.47 -48.47 -28.73
N TYR A 107 1.20 -47.31 -29.32
CA TYR A 107 0.55 -47.22 -30.64
C TYR A 107 1.42 -47.79 -31.74
N ASP A 108 2.72 -47.51 -31.72
CA ASP A 108 3.68 -48.04 -32.69
C ASP A 108 3.73 -49.57 -32.65
N LEU A 109 3.80 -50.15 -31.45
CA LEU A 109 3.76 -51.61 -31.28
C LEU A 109 2.45 -52.21 -31.79
N GLN A 110 1.32 -51.57 -31.49
CA GLN A 110 0.00 -52.02 -31.96
C GLN A 110 -0.09 -51.95 -33.48
N HIS A 111 0.39 -50.86 -34.09
CA HIS A 111 0.42 -50.68 -35.53
C HIS A 111 1.28 -51.75 -36.22
N GLN A 112 2.48 -52.01 -35.71
CA GLN A 112 3.37 -53.05 -36.24
C GLN A 112 2.72 -54.44 -36.18
N SER A 113 2.07 -54.77 -35.06
CA SER A 113 1.35 -56.04 -34.90
C SER A 113 0.21 -56.18 -35.92
N LEU A 114 -0.62 -55.15 -36.08
CA LEU A 114 -1.72 -55.15 -37.05
C LEU A 114 -1.23 -55.23 -38.50
N THR A 115 -0.15 -54.51 -38.83
CA THR A 115 0.46 -54.55 -40.16
C THR A 115 0.92 -55.96 -40.50
N LYS A 116 1.60 -56.63 -39.56
CA LYS A 116 2.04 -58.02 -39.73
C LYS A 116 0.87 -58.96 -39.99
N ILE A 117 -0.22 -58.84 -39.22
CA ILE A 117 -1.42 -59.66 -39.41
C ILE A 117 -2.05 -59.38 -40.77
N ALA A 118 -2.11 -58.12 -41.20
CA ALA A 118 -2.65 -57.74 -42.50
C ALA A 118 -1.83 -58.34 -43.65
N ASP A 119 -0.49 -58.27 -43.55
CA ASP A 119 0.42 -58.87 -44.54
C ASP A 119 0.27 -60.40 -44.60
N GLU A 120 0.14 -61.07 -43.44
CA GLU A 120 -0.11 -62.52 -43.36
C GLU A 120 -1.46 -62.90 -44.00
N GLN A 121 -2.51 -62.11 -43.76
CA GLN A 121 -3.82 -62.29 -44.37
C GLN A 121 -3.78 -62.08 -45.89
N GLN A 122 -3.08 -61.05 -46.37
CA GLN A 122 -2.92 -60.80 -47.80
C GLN A 122 -2.19 -61.96 -48.49
N ALA A 123 -1.08 -62.43 -47.89
CA ALA A 123 -0.34 -63.56 -48.42
C ALA A 123 -1.17 -64.86 -48.44
N LEU A 124 -2.09 -65.05 -47.49
CA LEU A 124 -3.01 -66.17 -47.50
C LEU A 124 -4.04 -66.05 -48.63
N ILE A 125 -4.63 -64.86 -48.82
CA ILE A 125 -5.56 -64.56 -49.91
C ILE A 125 -4.90 -64.82 -51.27
N ASP A 126 -3.68 -64.35 -51.47
CA ASP A 126 -2.93 -64.54 -52.72
C ASP A 126 -2.68 -66.03 -53.01
N LYS A 127 -2.35 -66.83 -51.98
CA LYS A 127 -2.18 -68.28 -52.11
C LYS A 127 -3.48 -69.00 -52.48
N LEU A 128 -4.59 -68.62 -51.85
CA LEU A 128 -5.90 -69.21 -52.14
C LEU A 128 -6.34 -68.84 -53.57
N SER A 129 -6.15 -67.58 -53.97
CA SER A 129 -6.51 -67.09 -55.31
C SER A 129 -5.69 -67.74 -56.43
N ASN A 130 -4.38 -67.98 -56.20
CA ASN A 130 -3.51 -68.66 -57.17
C ASN A 130 -3.74 -70.18 -57.24
N ASN A 131 -4.35 -70.80 -56.23
CA ASN A 131 -4.68 -72.23 -56.25
C ASN A 131 -6.05 -72.51 -56.90
N GLU A 132 -6.89 -71.50 -57.12
CA GLU A 132 -8.19 -71.60 -57.78
C GLU A 132 -8.15 -71.24 -59.29
N ALA A 133 -6.96 -70.99 -59.85
CA ALA A 133 -6.70 -70.78 -61.29
C ALA A 133 -5.89 -71.93 -61.89
#